data_AF-A0A946ARZ0-F1
#
_entry.id   AF-A0A946ARZ0-F1
#
_cell.length_a   1.000
_cell.length_b   1.000
_cell.length_c   1.000
_cell.angle_alpha   90.00
_cell.angle_beta   90.00
_cell.angle_gamma   90.00
#
_symmetry.space_group_name_H-M   'P 1'
#
loop_
_entity.id
_entity.type
_entity.pdbx_description
1 polymer ?
#
loop_
_entity_poly.entity_id
_entity_poly.type
_entity_poly.pdbx_seq_one_letter_code
_entity_poly.pdbx_strand_id
1 'polypeptide(L)'
;MADKLASVQALRQAMIAAKIDAYLIPRGDAFSGEEVQPADERLAWLTGFSGSAGIAIVTMDAAILFSDGRYTIQMQNETNSDWQCKVMPDAKLSDWIAAHLPGKRVGFDPMLMTMAGHDQLQSALEDKNITLVAIAGNLIDQIWPDRPAPHISAPWDVAARHHGQPRAEKIKLAADAMRDIGVDQMLICDPAELAWILNIRAADLSHTPVMLAFAILSEDQIVTIFYDGGEDITIDQSQIRIMPRSDMMAYLNTGQGKTFWLDPAQTPMAMADALTVSGASIIKSGHPLKMMKAVKNTVEQDGFRSAHCRDAVAMIRFLAWLDEHASARVVTETEASDKLQSFRQQVDGYLGDSFGAISASGEHGAIVHYRATQDTNAPLHQNSLYLIDSGGQYHDATTDITRTIAIGEPEPDAAFCYTHVLKAHIALDSQIFPVGTTGIQIDAITRQSMWNVGLDYAHGTGHGVGCALSVHEGPVSISPRSGNSLCKGMVLSNEPGYYRHGHFGIRLENLVIVVDRQNDMLGFEHVTWVPFDRRLIDVSLLTATERAWVDQYHEDVRDKLMPAIKALNDTKPLTWLMGNTAPL
;
A
#
# COMPACT_ATOMS: atom_id res chain seq x y z
N MET A 1 -6.00 21.46 -17.27
CA MET A 1 -6.40 20.43 -18.27
C MET A 1 -5.99 20.76 -19.72
N ALA A 2 -5.87 22.03 -20.15
CA ALA A 2 -5.63 22.39 -21.56
C ALA A 2 -4.28 21.97 -22.20
N ASP A 3 -3.35 21.38 -21.44
CA ASP A 3 -1.97 21.08 -21.89
C ASP A 3 -1.70 19.59 -22.18
N LYS A 4 -2.58 18.67 -21.76
CA LYS A 4 -2.30 17.21 -21.88
C LYS A 4 -2.26 16.71 -23.33
N LEU A 5 -3.03 17.33 -24.23
CA LEU A 5 -3.00 17.00 -25.66
C LEU A 5 -1.63 17.33 -26.28
N ALA A 6 -0.99 18.44 -25.86
CA ALA A 6 0.33 18.81 -26.33
C ALA A 6 1.38 17.79 -25.87
N SER A 7 1.30 17.32 -24.62
CA SER A 7 2.16 16.26 -24.07
C SER A 7 2.04 14.95 -24.86
N VAL A 8 0.82 14.51 -25.19
CA VAL A 8 0.61 13.30 -26.00
C VAL A 8 1.20 13.44 -27.42
N GLN A 9 1.08 14.63 -28.03
CA GLN A 9 1.70 14.87 -29.34
C GLN A 9 3.23 14.90 -29.27
N ALA A 10 3.80 15.50 -28.24
CA ALA A 10 5.24 15.46 -28.00
C ALA A 10 5.75 14.03 -27.83
N LEU A 11 5.01 13.19 -27.08
CA LEU A 11 5.33 11.78 -26.92
C LEU A 11 5.31 11.04 -28.27
N ARG A 12 4.31 11.29 -29.13
CA ARG A 12 4.25 10.68 -30.47
C ARG A 12 5.46 11.07 -31.34
N GLN A 13 5.96 12.30 -31.23
CA GLN A 13 7.20 12.69 -31.92
C GLN A 13 8.42 11.93 -31.38
N ALA A 14 8.52 11.77 -30.07
CA ALA A 14 9.58 10.95 -29.45
C ALA A 14 9.49 9.47 -29.88
N MET A 15 8.27 8.93 -29.99
CA MET A 15 8.03 7.56 -30.50
C MET A 15 8.48 7.38 -31.96
N ILE A 16 8.23 8.36 -32.83
CA ILE A 16 8.72 8.35 -34.22
C ILE A 16 10.25 8.29 -34.25
N ALA A 17 10.92 9.13 -33.45
CA ALA A 17 12.38 9.12 -33.35
C ALA A 17 12.92 7.78 -32.83
N ALA A 18 12.22 7.17 -31.87
CA ALA A 18 12.53 5.85 -31.32
C ALA A 18 12.12 4.66 -32.21
N LYS A 19 11.46 4.91 -33.35
CA LYS A 19 10.98 3.89 -34.31
C LYS A 19 10.07 2.84 -33.65
N ILE A 20 9.12 3.30 -32.84
CA ILE A 20 8.07 2.47 -32.22
C ILE A 20 6.68 2.98 -32.61
N ASP A 21 5.70 2.09 -32.59
CA ASP A 21 4.31 2.38 -32.96
C ASP A 21 3.42 2.66 -31.74
N ALA A 22 3.79 2.12 -30.58
CA ALA A 22 3.12 2.34 -29.31
C ALA A 22 4.14 2.43 -28.16
N TYR A 23 3.78 3.09 -27.06
CA TYR A 23 4.62 3.18 -25.85
C TYR A 23 3.81 2.90 -24.58
N LEU A 24 4.38 2.08 -23.69
CA LEU A 24 3.81 1.75 -22.38
C LEU A 24 4.31 2.71 -21.31
N ILE A 25 3.40 3.19 -20.46
CA ILE A 25 3.68 4.11 -19.36
C ILE A 25 3.02 3.56 -18.09
N PRO A 26 3.72 2.76 -17.26
CA PRO A 26 3.18 2.29 -16.00
C PRO A 26 3.10 3.41 -14.96
N ARG A 27 2.30 3.21 -13.91
CA ARG A 27 2.30 4.08 -12.71
C ARG A 27 3.57 3.90 -11.86
N GLY A 28 4.09 2.68 -11.78
CA GLY A 28 5.23 2.34 -10.91
C GLY A 28 6.55 2.96 -11.37
N ASP A 29 7.45 3.14 -10.41
CA ASP A 29 8.84 3.51 -10.64
C ASP A 29 9.73 2.28 -10.84
N ALA A 30 11.06 2.46 -10.80
CA ALA A 30 12.02 1.38 -10.97
C ALA A 30 12.04 0.36 -9.82
N PHE A 31 11.31 0.62 -8.74
CA PHE A 31 11.20 -0.22 -7.56
C PHE A 31 9.85 -0.94 -7.48
N SER A 32 8.95 -0.69 -8.44
CA SER A 32 7.60 -1.26 -8.48
C SER A 32 6.77 -0.99 -7.21
N GLY A 33 7.09 0.10 -6.50
CA GLY A 33 6.36 0.54 -5.31
C GLY A 33 5.00 1.13 -5.66
N GLU A 34 4.08 1.13 -4.69
CA GLU A 34 2.77 1.80 -4.83
C GLU A 34 2.90 3.33 -4.73
N GLU A 35 3.73 3.79 -3.81
CA GLU A 35 4.12 5.19 -3.71
C GLU A 35 5.36 5.42 -4.58
N VAL A 36 5.36 6.50 -5.35
CA VAL A 36 6.54 6.94 -6.10
C VAL A 36 6.78 8.42 -5.84
N GLN A 37 8.00 8.88 -6.10
CA GLN A 37 8.34 10.29 -5.99
C GLN A 37 7.63 11.14 -7.06
N PRO A 38 7.40 12.44 -6.82
CA PRO A 38 6.88 13.35 -7.85
C PRO A 38 7.65 13.30 -9.18
N ALA A 39 8.97 13.06 -9.12
CA ALA A 39 9.83 12.91 -10.31
C ALA A 39 9.50 11.65 -11.15
N ASP A 40 8.80 10.67 -10.60
CA ASP A 40 8.44 9.41 -11.26
C ASP A 40 6.94 9.30 -11.59
N GLU A 41 6.14 10.33 -11.29
CA GLU A 41 4.70 10.42 -11.60
C GLU A 41 4.40 10.65 -13.09
N ARG A 42 5.08 9.93 -13.97
CA ARG A 42 5.00 10.04 -15.44
C ARG A 42 3.58 9.78 -15.96
N LEU A 43 2.89 8.78 -15.38
CA LEU A 43 1.51 8.48 -15.75
C LEU A 43 0.58 9.66 -15.44
N ALA A 44 0.67 10.21 -14.22
CA ALA A 44 -0.15 11.35 -13.81
C ALA A 44 0.20 12.62 -14.59
N TRP A 45 1.50 12.85 -14.85
CA TRP A 45 1.92 13.96 -15.69
C TRP A 45 1.39 13.85 -17.12
N LEU A 46 1.36 12.66 -17.72
CA LEU A 46 0.86 12.49 -19.09
C LEU A 46 -0.67 12.52 -19.17
N THR A 47 -1.36 11.88 -18.22
CA THR A 47 -2.81 11.61 -18.31
C THR A 47 -3.67 12.58 -17.50
N GLY A 48 -3.14 13.11 -16.39
CA GLY A 48 -3.90 13.76 -15.32
C GLY A 48 -4.36 12.81 -14.21
N PHE A 49 -4.35 11.49 -14.45
CA PHE A 49 -4.81 10.48 -13.50
C PHE A 49 -3.80 10.25 -12.36
N SER A 50 -4.24 10.47 -11.12
CA SER A 50 -3.42 10.48 -9.90
C SER A 50 -3.53 9.20 -9.06
N GLY A 51 -4.26 8.19 -9.51
CA GLY A 51 -4.42 6.93 -8.78
C GLY A 51 -3.11 6.15 -8.58
N SER A 52 -3.05 5.32 -7.53
CA SER A 52 -1.85 4.55 -7.17
C SER A 52 -1.63 3.30 -8.03
N ALA A 53 -2.62 2.89 -8.83
CA ALA A 53 -2.50 1.79 -9.77
C ALA A 53 -2.94 2.23 -11.17
N GLY A 54 -2.13 1.93 -12.18
CA GLY A 54 -2.52 2.13 -13.56
C GLY A 54 -1.39 1.94 -14.56
N ILE A 55 -1.77 1.80 -15.82
CA ILE A 55 -0.85 1.76 -16.95
C ILE A 55 -1.52 2.38 -18.18
N ALA A 56 -0.81 3.25 -18.85
CA ALA A 56 -1.22 3.82 -20.13
C ALA A 56 -0.50 3.15 -21.29
N ILE A 57 -1.18 3.10 -22.44
CA ILE A 57 -0.56 2.87 -23.74
C ILE A 57 -0.95 3.99 -24.70
N VAL A 58 0.05 4.60 -25.32
CA VAL A 58 -0.15 5.61 -26.36
C VAL A 58 0.28 5.02 -27.69
N THR A 59 -0.58 5.12 -28.70
CA THR A 59 -0.28 4.81 -30.10
C THR A 59 -0.20 6.12 -30.91
N MET A 60 0.09 6.01 -32.21
CA MET A 60 0.08 7.19 -33.10
C MET A 60 -1.29 7.87 -33.21
N ASP A 61 -2.38 7.17 -32.90
CA ASP A 61 -3.76 7.59 -33.12
C ASP A 61 -4.69 7.46 -31.89
N ALA A 62 -4.29 6.75 -30.85
CA ALA A 62 -5.08 6.51 -29.64
C ALA A 62 -4.25 6.67 -28.34
N ALA A 63 -4.95 6.88 -27.23
CA ALA A 63 -4.40 6.90 -25.88
C ALA A 63 -5.38 6.17 -24.93
N ILE A 64 -4.89 5.18 -24.21
CA ILE A 64 -5.73 4.28 -23.41
C ILE A 64 -5.10 4.17 -22.02
N LEU A 65 -5.92 4.35 -21.00
CA LEU A 65 -5.56 4.22 -19.60
C LEU A 65 -6.27 3.00 -19.00
N PHE A 66 -5.52 2.12 -18.34
CA PHE A 66 -6.03 0.96 -17.63
C PHE A 66 -5.79 1.13 -16.12
N SER A 67 -6.80 0.81 -15.31
CA SER A 67 -6.67 0.67 -13.86
C SER A 67 -7.69 -0.34 -13.32
N ASP A 68 -7.65 -0.64 -12.02
CA ASP A 68 -8.59 -1.55 -11.36
C ASP A 68 -9.87 -0.84 -10.88
N GLY A 69 -10.82 -1.63 -10.35
CA GLY A 69 -12.16 -1.16 -9.96
C GLY A 69 -12.19 0.02 -8.99
N ARG A 70 -11.15 0.19 -8.16
CA ARG A 70 -11.03 1.31 -7.19
C ARG A 70 -11.00 2.67 -7.90
N TYR A 71 -10.51 2.71 -9.13
CA TYR A 71 -10.20 3.93 -9.88
C TYR A 71 -11.16 4.20 -11.05
N THR A 72 -12.23 3.43 -11.19
CA THR A 72 -13.18 3.54 -12.31
C THR A 72 -13.70 4.97 -12.51
N ILE A 73 -14.16 5.61 -11.43
CA ILE A 73 -14.71 6.97 -11.45
C ILE A 73 -13.57 8.00 -11.56
N GLN A 74 -12.49 7.80 -10.80
CA GLN A 74 -11.36 8.73 -10.76
C GLN A 74 -10.69 8.89 -12.12
N MET A 75 -10.45 7.79 -12.85
CA MET A 75 -9.90 7.83 -14.22
C MET A 75 -10.77 8.70 -15.14
N GLN A 76 -12.10 8.58 -15.07
CA GLN A 76 -13.01 9.36 -15.91
C GLN A 76 -13.03 10.84 -15.55
N ASN A 77 -12.90 11.17 -14.25
CA ASN A 77 -12.96 12.54 -13.77
C ASN A 77 -11.64 13.31 -13.95
N GLU A 78 -10.50 12.62 -13.87
CA GLU A 78 -9.18 13.25 -13.91
C GLU A 78 -8.54 13.28 -15.31
N THR A 79 -9.01 12.44 -16.23
CA THR A 79 -8.57 12.45 -17.64
C THR A 79 -9.52 13.26 -18.53
N ASN A 80 -9.05 13.64 -19.72
CA ASN A 80 -9.87 14.32 -20.71
C ASN A 80 -10.47 13.33 -21.74
N SER A 81 -11.30 13.83 -22.67
CA SER A 81 -11.95 13.01 -23.70
C SER A 81 -10.99 12.33 -24.70
N ASP A 82 -9.70 12.68 -24.71
CA ASP A 82 -8.71 12.04 -25.58
C ASP A 82 -8.28 10.67 -25.04
N TRP A 83 -8.51 10.41 -23.75
CA TRP A 83 -8.18 9.14 -23.09
C TRP A 83 -9.36 8.18 -23.07
N GLN A 84 -9.10 6.95 -23.50
CA GLN A 84 -10.04 5.85 -23.30
C GLN A 84 -9.71 5.13 -22.00
N CYS A 85 -10.62 5.19 -21.01
CA CYS A 85 -10.44 4.50 -19.73
C CYS A 85 -10.98 3.06 -19.80
N LYS A 86 -10.20 2.10 -19.30
CA LYS A 86 -10.52 0.67 -19.28
C LYS A 86 -10.31 0.11 -17.87
N VAL A 87 -11.28 -0.66 -17.40
CA VAL A 87 -11.26 -1.23 -16.04
C VAL A 87 -10.80 -2.68 -16.10
N MET A 88 -9.81 -3.03 -15.28
CA MET A 88 -9.32 -4.39 -15.08
C MET A 88 -10.10 -5.08 -13.94
N PRO A 89 -10.35 -6.39 -14.00
CA PRO A 89 -9.83 -7.35 -14.99
C PRO A 89 -10.65 -7.50 -16.28
N ASP A 90 -11.78 -6.79 -16.41
CA ASP A 90 -12.72 -6.93 -17.53
C ASP A 90 -12.10 -6.57 -18.89
N ALA A 91 -11.18 -5.60 -18.91
CA ALA A 91 -10.40 -5.22 -20.09
C ALA A 91 -8.90 -5.34 -19.80
N LYS A 92 -8.27 -6.39 -20.32
CA LYS A 92 -6.82 -6.62 -20.15
C LYS A 92 -5.99 -5.82 -21.15
N LEU A 93 -4.89 -5.24 -20.67
CA LEU A 93 -3.90 -4.56 -21.51
C LEU A 93 -3.35 -5.48 -22.62
N SER A 94 -3.00 -6.73 -22.28
CA SER A 94 -2.46 -7.70 -23.22
C SER A 94 -3.42 -8.00 -24.37
N ASP A 95 -4.70 -8.18 -24.05
CA ASP A 95 -5.74 -8.51 -25.02
C ASP A 95 -5.99 -7.30 -25.94
N TRP A 96 -5.95 -6.09 -25.38
CA TRP A 96 -6.04 -4.87 -26.16
C TRP A 96 -4.86 -4.72 -27.13
N ILE A 97 -3.62 -4.91 -26.66
CA ILE A 97 -2.42 -4.85 -27.51
C ILE A 97 -2.49 -5.91 -28.63
N ALA A 98 -2.82 -7.16 -28.28
CA ALA A 98 -2.94 -8.26 -29.22
C ALA A 98 -3.97 -7.99 -30.33
N ALA A 99 -5.07 -7.30 -30.01
CA ALA A 99 -6.13 -6.99 -30.95
C ALA A 99 -5.82 -5.79 -31.86
N HIS A 100 -5.12 -4.76 -31.36
CA HIS A 100 -4.98 -3.48 -32.05
C HIS A 100 -3.60 -3.27 -32.68
N LEU A 101 -2.57 -3.96 -32.21
CA LEU A 101 -1.19 -3.75 -32.62
C LEU A 101 -0.51 -4.92 -33.38
N PRO A 102 -1.18 -5.86 -34.07
CA PRO A 102 -0.47 -6.88 -34.87
C PRO A 102 0.54 -6.28 -35.86
N GLY A 103 1.76 -6.84 -35.90
CA GLY A 103 2.84 -6.36 -36.77
C GLY A 103 3.55 -5.09 -36.29
N LYS A 104 3.23 -4.59 -35.10
CA LYS A 104 3.72 -3.32 -34.57
C LYS A 104 4.82 -3.49 -33.52
N ARG A 105 5.52 -2.39 -33.26
CA ARG A 105 6.60 -2.28 -32.26
C ARG A 105 6.09 -1.53 -31.04
N VAL A 106 6.03 -2.20 -29.90
CA VAL A 106 5.56 -1.64 -28.63
C VAL A 106 6.77 -1.35 -27.75
N GLY A 107 7.07 -0.07 -27.56
CA GLY A 107 8.15 0.39 -26.71
C GLY A 107 7.78 0.37 -25.23
N PHE A 108 8.77 0.12 -24.38
CA PHE A 108 8.66 0.24 -22.93
C PHE A 108 9.98 0.71 -22.33
N ASP A 109 9.93 1.32 -21.15
CA ASP A 109 11.13 1.57 -20.34
C ASP A 109 11.50 0.30 -19.56
N PRO A 110 12.65 -0.34 -19.83
CA PRO A 110 13.04 -1.60 -19.19
C PRO A 110 13.41 -1.45 -17.71
N MET A 111 13.57 -0.22 -17.20
CA MET A 111 13.69 0.01 -15.76
C MET A 111 12.34 -0.02 -15.05
N LEU A 112 11.22 0.21 -15.75
CA LEU A 112 9.86 0.30 -15.17
C LEU A 112 9.01 -0.94 -15.41
N MET A 113 9.55 -1.98 -16.05
CA MET A 113 8.88 -3.26 -16.23
C MET A 113 9.72 -4.36 -15.58
N THR A 114 9.09 -5.15 -14.71
CA THR A 114 9.72 -6.29 -14.06
C THR A 114 9.87 -7.46 -15.01
N MET A 115 10.77 -8.40 -14.70
CA MET A 115 10.94 -9.63 -15.49
C MET A 115 9.61 -10.39 -15.65
N ALA A 116 8.85 -10.57 -14.55
CA ALA A 116 7.57 -11.26 -14.58
C ALA A 116 6.53 -10.51 -15.42
N GLY A 117 6.49 -9.18 -15.33
CA GLY A 117 5.61 -8.35 -16.16
C GLY A 117 5.95 -8.45 -17.65
N HIS A 118 7.24 -8.42 -17.98
CA HIS A 118 7.72 -8.61 -19.35
C HIS A 118 7.36 -10.01 -19.88
N ASP A 119 7.67 -11.07 -19.13
CA ASP A 119 7.42 -12.45 -19.54
C ASP A 119 5.91 -12.72 -19.72
N GLN A 120 5.07 -12.18 -18.84
CA GLN A 120 3.61 -12.28 -18.96
C GLN A 120 3.11 -11.57 -20.22
N LEU A 121 3.57 -10.35 -20.48
CA LEU A 121 3.16 -9.59 -21.66
C LEU A 121 3.67 -10.27 -22.93
N GLN A 122 4.94 -10.67 -22.98
CA GLN A 122 5.54 -11.35 -24.12
C GLN A 122 4.79 -12.65 -24.46
N SER A 123 4.47 -13.46 -23.45
CA SER A 123 3.71 -14.72 -23.63
C SER A 123 2.31 -14.45 -24.19
N ALA A 124 1.65 -13.39 -23.74
CA ALA A 124 0.32 -13.04 -24.25
C ALA A 124 0.33 -12.54 -25.71
N LEU A 125 1.50 -12.20 -26.26
CA LEU A 125 1.68 -11.61 -27.59
C LEU A 125 2.40 -12.52 -28.60
N GLU A 126 2.83 -13.73 -28.19
CA GLU A 126 3.73 -14.62 -28.97
C GLU A 126 3.26 -14.87 -30.41
N ASP A 127 1.95 -15.10 -30.61
CA ASP A 127 1.36 -15.40 -31.93
C ASP A 127 0.88 -14.16 -32.71
N LYS A 128 1.17 -12.95 -32.26
CA LYS A 128 0.58 -11.71 -32.81
C LYS A 128 1.51 -10.92 -33.72
N ASN A 129 2.72 -11.41 -33.95
CA ASN A 129 3.77 -10.71 -34.71
C ASN A 129 4.02 -9.29 -34.13
N ILE A 130 4.04 -9.17 -32.80
CA ILE A 130 4.28 -7.92 -32.08
C ILE A 130 5.70 -7.96 -31.52
N THR A 131 6.44 -6.86 -31.67
CA THR A 131 7.79 -6.74 -31.10
C THR A 131 7.76 -5.83 -29.88
N LEU A 132 8.10 -6.35 -28.71
CA LEU A 132 8.41 -5.53 -27.54
C LEU A 132 9.81 -4.92 -27.73
N VAL A 133 9.94 -3.61 -27.50
CA VAL A 133 11.18 -2.86 -27.73
C VAL A 133 11.57 -2.14 -26.43
N ALA A 134 12.65 -2.60 -25.80
CA ALA A 134 13.25 -1.88 -24.68
C ALA A 134 13.82 -0.54 -25.16
N ILE A 135 13.38 0.56 -24.55
CA ILE A 135 13.83 1.92 -24.85
C ILE A 135 14.80 2.37 -23.76
N ALA A 136 16.02 2.74 -24.14
CA ALA A 136 17.00 3.27 -23.20
C ALA A 136 16.57 4.67 -22.73
N GLY A 137 16.37 4.83 -21.42
CA GLY A 137 15.78 6.03 -20.83
C GLY A 137 14.27 6.13 -21.07
N ASN A 138 13.64 7.10 -20.42
CA ASN A 138 12.19 7.26 -20.49
C ASN A 138 11.80 8.33 -21.52
N LEU A 139 10.82 8.04 -22.39
CA LEU A 139 10.37 9.03 -23.39
C LEU A 139 9.59 10.20 -22.76
N ILE A 140 8.95 9.99 -21.60
CA ILE A 140 8.25 11.05 -20.88
C ILE A 140 9.24 12.06 -20.31
N ASP A 141 10.36 11.59 -19.76
CA ASP A 141 11.39 12.45 -19.19
C ASP A 141 11.99 13.42 -20.23
N GLN A 142 12.00 13.04 -21.51
CA GLN A 142 12.50 13.88 -22.61
C GLN A 142 11.54 15.03 -22.97
N ILE A 143 10.26 14.91 -22.61
CA ILE A 143 9.20 15.86 -22.96
C ILE A 143 8.60 16.57 -21.74
N TRP A 144 9.13 16.31 -20.55
CA TRP A 144 8.68 16.90 -19.29
C TRP A 144 9.67 17.99 -18.82
N PRO A 145 9.53 19.24 -19.31
CA PRO A 145 10.53 20.29 -19.09
C PRO A 145 10.66 20.75 -17.63
N ASP A 146 9.57 20.64 -16.86
CA ASP A 146 9.46 21.03 -15.46
C ASP A 146 9.44 19.82 -14.51
N ARG A 147 10.05 18.70 -14.93
CA ARG A 147 10.14 17.49 -14.11
C ARG A 147 10.82 17.80 -12.77
N PRO A 148 10.19 17.48 -11.63
CA PRO A 148 10.81 17.66 -10.31
C PRO A 148 12.12 16.88 -10.18
N ALA A 149 13.05 17.40 -9.40
CA ALA A 149 14.22 16.61 -9.00
C ALA A 149 13.79 15.48 -8.04
N PRO A 150 14.41 14.30 -8.11
CA PRO A 150 14.21 13.25 -7.13
C PRO A 150 14.53 13.75 -5.71
N HIS A 151 13.70 13.35 -4.75
CA HIS A 151 13.98 13.58 -3.33
C HIS A 151 14.98 12.54 -2.85
N ILE A 152 16.05 12.98 -2.21
CA ILE A 152 17.09 12.11 -1.63
C ILE A 152 17.26 12.51 -0.18
N SER A 153 17.17 11.53 0.72
CA SER A 153 17.28 11.73 2.16
C SER A 153 18.47 10.98 2.75
N ALA A 154 18.93 11.40 3.93
CA ALA A 154 19.93 10.68 4.68
C ALA A 154 19.28 9.49 5.40
N PRO A 155 19.78 8.25 5.22
CA PRO A 155 19.26 7.10 5.96
C PRO A 155 19.66 7.15 7.43
N TRP A 156 18.89 6.51 8.29
CA TRP A 156 19.17 6.36 9.72
C TRP A 156 19.00 4.92 10.21
N ASP A 157 19.71 4.57 11.28
CA ASP A 157 19.60 3.25 11.92
C ASP A 157 18.32 3.12 12.75
N VAL A 158 17.66 1.97 12.62
CA VAL A 158 16.56 1.58 13.52
C VAL A 158 17.16 1.16 14.85
N ALA A 159 16.66 1.70 15.97
CA ALA A 159 17.17 1.36 17.29
C ALA A 159 16.91 -0.11 17.66
N ALA A 160 17.80 -0.70 18.46
CA ALA A 160 17.71 -2.11 18.87
C ALA A 160 16.37 -2.51 19.51
N ARG A 161 15.78 -1.57 20.26
CA ARG A 161 14.45 -1.73 20.90
C ARG A 161 13.27 -1.81 19.92
N HIS A 162 13.48 -1.56 18.63
CA HIS A 162 12.43 -1.53 17.61
C HIS A 162 12.55 -2.65 16.58
N HIS A 163 13.74 -3.23 16.36
CA HIS A 163 13.91 -4.25 15.33
C HIS A 163 13.94 -5.70 15.86
N GLY A 164 14.30 -5.93 17.13
CA GLY A 164 14.38 -7.26 17.76
C GLY A 164 15.46 -8.21 17.23
N GLN A 165 15.94 -8.02 16.00
CA GLN A 165 16.97 -8.83 15.37
C GLN A 165 18.05 -7.96 14.68
N PRO A 166 19.35 -8.08 15.03
CA PRO A 166 20.42 -7.31 14.40
C PRO A 166 20.60 -7.59 12.91
N ARG A 167 21.09 -6.60 12.15
CA ARG A 167 21.34 -6.74 10.69
C ARG A 167 22.27 -7.89 10.36
N ALA A 168 23.30 -8.13 11.18
CA ALA A 168 24.25 -9.22 10.97
C ALA A 168 23.57 -10.59 10.96
N GLU A 169 22.56 -10.80 11.80
CA GLU A 169 21.80 -12.05 11.81
C GLU A 169 20.88 -12.18 10.59
N LYS A 170 20.22 -11.08 10.19
CA LYS A 170 19.36 -11.05 8.99
C LYS A 170 20.15 -11.31 7.71
N ILE A 171 21.31 -10.64 7.57
CA ILE A 171 22.25 -10.84 6.46
C ILE A 171 22.74 -12.29 6.44
N LYS A 172 23.11 -12.84 7.60
CA LYS A 172 23.54 -14.23 7.70
C LYS A 172 22.45 -15.20 7.23
N LEU A 173 21.19 -15.02 7.66
CA LEU A 173 20.07 -15.86 7.24
C LEU A 173 19.82 -15.80 5.72
N ALA A 174 19.93 -14.62 5.12
CA ALA A 174 19.83 -14.47 3.67
C ALA A 174 20.99 -15.15 2.94
N ALA A 175 22.22 -15.01 3.44
CA ALA A 175 23.40 -15.66 2.88
C ALA A 175 23.39 -17.20 3.07
N ASP A 176 22.82 -17.71 4.17
CA ASP A 176 22.54 -19.15 4.34
C ASP A 176 21.59 -19.64 3.24
N ALA A 177 20.48 -18.93 3.00
CA ALA A 177 19.52 -19.27 1.95
C ALA A 177 20.12 -19.21 0.53
N MET A 178 21.02 -18.26 0.26
CA MET A 178 21.78 -18.21 -1.00
C MET A 178 22.65 -19.46 -1.20
N ARG A 179 23.34 -19.92 -0.14
CA ARG A 179 24.19 -21.11 -0.20
C ARG A 179 23.38 -22.39 -0.45
N ASP A 180 22.19 -22.49 0.12
CA ASP A 180 21.32 -23.66 -0.05
C ASP A 180 20.90 -23.88 -1.51
N ILE A 181 20.85 -22.81 -2.31
CA ILE A 181 20.52 -22.87 -3.75
C ILE A 181 21.73 -22.64 -4.67
N GLY A 182 22.95 -22.53 -4.11
CA GLY A 182 24.18 -22.38 -4.89
C GLY A 182 24.33 -21.04 -5.62
N VAL A 183 23.91 -19.95 -5.00
CA VAL A 183 23.98 -18.58 -5.55
C VAL A 183 25.10 -17.78 -4.90
N ASP A 184 25.83 -16.99 -5.71
CA ASP A 184 26.92 -16.13 -5.24
C ASP A 184 26.44 -14.73 -4.82
N GLN A 185 25.36 -14.23 -5.46
CA GLN A 185 24.85 -12.86 -5.31
C GLN A 185 23.31 -12.82 -5.31
N MET A 186 22.68 -12.10 -4.39
CA MET A 186 21.24 -11.83 -4.40
C MET A 186 21.00 -10.36 -4.74
N LEU A 187 20.25 -10.10 -5.82
CA LEU A 187 19.94 -8.74 -6.28
C LEU A 187 18.65 -8.24 -5.62
N ILE A 188 18.77 -7.37 -4.62
CA ILE A 188 17.65 -6.77 -3.90
C ILE A 188 17.14 -5.54 -4.64
N CYS A 189 15.92 -5.63 -5.17
CA CYS A 189 15.25 -4.55 -5.90
C CYS A 189 14.10 -3.88 -5.15
N ASP A 190 13.66 -4.46 -4.03
CA ASP A 190 12.60 -3.92 -3.19
C ASP A 190 13.21 -3.06 -2.06
N PRO A 191 12.95 -1.73 -2.01
CA PRO A 191 13.44 -0.85 -0.96
C PRO A 191 13.05 -1.27 0.45
N ALA A 192 11.88 -1.90 0.64
CA ALA A 192 11.43 -2.37 1.94
C ALA A 192 12.22 -3.60 2.40
N GLU A 193 12.63 -4.49 1.48
CA GLU A 193 13.54 -5.60 1.78
C GLU A 193 14.90 -5.08 2.22
N LEU A 194 15.45 -4.09 1.51
CA LEU A 194 16.73 -3.46 1.85
C LEU A 194 16.68 -2.76 3.22
N ALA A 195 15.64 -1.96 3.46
CA ALA A 195 15.43 -1.28 4.74
C ALA A 195 15.29 -2.27 5.91
N TRP A 196 14.60 -3.39 5.70
CA TRP A 196 14.40 -4.41 6.72
C TRP A 196 15.67 -5.21 7.05
N ILE A 197 16.40 -5.69 6.03
CA ILE A 197 17.60 -6.53 6.25
C ILE A 197 18.73 -5.74 6.92
N LEU A 198 18.83 -4.45 6.61
CA LEU A 198 19.85 -3.57 7.17
C LEU A 198 19.43 -2.87 8.46
N ASN A 199 18.17 -2.98 8.91
CA ASN A 199 17.65 -2.16 10.01
C ASN A 199 17.92 -0.66 9.78
N ILE A 200 17.64 -0.16 8.58
CA ILE A 200 17.73 1.27 8.25
C ILE A 200 16.40 1.78 7.73
N ARG A 201 16.19 3.08 7.80
CA ARG A 201 15.05 3.78 7.19
C ARG A 201 15.55 5.04 6.52
N ALA A 202 14.76 5.60 5.61
CA ALA A 202 15.01 6.88 4.97
C ALA A 202 13.65 7.56 4.66
N ALA A 203 13.68 8.79 4.18
CA ALA A 203 12.50 9.58 3.82
C ALA A 203 12.54 9.96 2.34
N ASP A 204 12.92 9.01 1.48
CA ASP A 204 12.91 9.22 0.02
C ASP A 204 11.48 9.20 -0.55
N LEU A 205 10.54 8.61 0.21
CA LEU A 205 9.11 8.65 -0.05
C LEU A 205 8.40 9.38 1.11
N SER A 206 7.23 9.94 0.85
CA SER A 206 6.48 10.77 1.82
C SER A 206 5.81 9.94 2.90
N HIS A 207 5.36 8.74 2.55
CA HIS A 207 4.56 7.89 3.44
C HIS A 207 5.24 6.57 3.81
N THR A 208 6.20 6.12 3.01
CA THR A 208 6.92 4.88 3.23
C THR A 208 8.37 5.17 3.61
N PRO A 209 8.82 4.87 4.86
CA PRO A 209 10.15 5.26 5.33
C PRO A 209 11.26 4.34 4.80
N VAL A 210 11.52 4.37 3.49
CA VAL A 210 12.51 3.55 2.80
C VAL A 210 13.53 4.40 2.06
N MET A 211 14.71 3.82 1.84
CA MET A 211 15.74 4.35 0.96
C MET A 211 15.55 3.75 -0.43
N LEU A 212 15.38 4.60 -1.44
CA LEU A 212 15.20 4.18 -2.82
C LEU A 212 16.55 3.82 -3.45
N ALA A 213 17.01 2.60 -3.16
CA ALA A 213 18.27 2.06 -3.64
C ALA A 213 18.13 0.60 -4.08
N PHE A 214 18.97 0.21 -5.03
CA PHE A 214 19.20 -1.19 -5.35
C PHE A 214 20.36 -1.73 -4.52
N ALA A 215 20.37 -3.02 -4.24
CA ALA A 215 21.46 -3.61 -3.48
C ALA A 215 21.81 -5.01 -3.98
N ILE A 216 23.04 -5.43 -3.73
CA ILE A 216 23.51 -6.78 -3.97
C ILE A 216 24.08 -7.32 -2.66
N LEU A 217 23.50 -8.41 -2.16
CA LEU A 217 24.10 -9.19 -1.07
C LEU A 217 24.99 -10.27 -1.68
N SER A 218 26.26 -10.29 -1.28
CA SER A 218 27.22 -11.32 -1.67
C SER A 218 27.36 -12.42 -0.62
N GLU A 219 27.87 -13.59 -1.04
CA GLU A 219 28.12 -14.75 -0.17
C GLU A 219 29.05 -14.46 1.03
N ASP A 220 29.93 -13.46 0.91
CA ASP A 220 30.82 -12.96 1.97
C ASP A 220 30.09 -12.06 2.99
N GLN A 221 28.77 -11.95 2.89
CA GLN A 221 27.90 -11.20 3.80
C GLN A 221 28.13 -9.68 3.76
N ILE A 222 28.51 -9.16 2.59
CA ILE A 222 28.58 -7.73 2.30
C ILE A 222 27.38 -7.32 1.46
N VAL A 223 26.75 -6.21 1.83
CA VAL A 223 25.66 -5.59 1.06
C VAL A 223 26.22 -4.39 0.31
N THR A 224 26.31 -4.49 -1.02
CA THR A 224 26.68 -3.37 -1.89
C THR A 224 25.42 -2.62 -2.31
N ILE A 225 25.26 -1.38 -1.84
CA ILE A 225 24.13 -0.49 -2.11
C ILE A 225 24.49 0.46 -3.26
N PHE A 226 23.58 0.59 -4.22
CA PHE A 226 23.64 1.51 -5.34
C PHE A 226 22.62 2.62 -5.14
N TYR A 227 23.10 3.78 -4.70
CA TYR A 227 22.28 4.90 -4.24
C TYR A 227 22.78 6.24 -4.79
N ASP A 228 21.88 7.19 -4.98
CA ASP A 228 22.21 8.54 -5.47
C ASP A 228 22.59 9.50 -4.33
N GLY A 229 22.44 9.09 -3.06
CA GLY A 229 22.81 9.90 -1.90
C GLY A 229 24.31 10.16 -1.80
N GLY A 230 24.64 11.36 -1.30
CA GLY A 230 26.01 11.83 -1.09
C GLY A 230 26.74 11.15 0.07
N GLU A 231 27.93 11.68 0.39
CA GLU A 231 28.88 11.06 1.35
C GLU A 231 28.45 11.11 2.83
N ASP A 232 27.40 11.86 3.18
CA ASP A 232 26.91 12.05 4.57
C ASP A 232 26.03 10.89 5.08
N ILE A 233 26.44 9.64 4.84
CA ILE A 233 25.73 8.44 5.27
C ILE A 233 26.27 7.98 6.64
N THR A 234 25.48 8.18 7.69
CA THR A 234 25.89 8.00 9.10
C THR A 234 25.52 6.66 9.72
N ILE A 235 24.87 5.76 8.95
CA ILE A 235 24.51 4.41 9.40
C ILE A 235 25.76 3.54 9.65
N ASP A 236 25.63 2.49 10.45
CA ASP A 236 26.71 1.49 10.61
C ASP A 236 27.03 0.77 9.28
N GLN A 237 28.24 1.01 8.76
CA GLN A 237 28.70 0.46 7.47
C GLN A 237 29.53 -0.83 7.58
N SER A 238 29.59 -1.49 8.75
CA SER A 238 30.43 -2.68 8.97
C SER A 238 30.23 -3.83 7.96
N GLN A 239 29.03 -3.97 7.40
CA GLN A 239 28.69 -4.94 6.35
C GLN A 239 28.12 -4.27 5.08
N ILE A 240 28.34 -2.98 4.91
CA ILE A 240 27.74 -2.18 3.82
C ILE A 240 28.86 -1.56 3.00
N ARG A 241 28.73 -1.67 1.68
CA ARG A 241 29.49 -0.89 0.71
C ARG A 241 28.53 0.00 -0.05
N ILE A 242 28.85 1.27 -0.20
CA ILE A 242 28.00 2.22 -0.93
C ILE A 242 28.68 2.59 -2.24
N MET A 243 27.92 2.58 -3.33
CA MET A 243 28.35 2.95 -4.67
C MET A 243 27.32 3.90 -5.31
N PRO A 244 27.74 4.79 -6.21
CA PRO A 244 26.82 5.60 -7.01
C PRO A 244 25.82 4.72 -7.77
N ARG A 245 24.55 5.12 -7.82
CA ARG A 245 23.53 4.39 -8.60
C ARG A 245 23.91 4.21 -10.07
N SER A 246 24.60 5.20 -10.64
CA SER A 246 25.11 5.16 -12.03
C SER A 246 26.03 3.97 -12.31
N ASP A 247 26.69 3.43 -11.28
CA ASP A 247 27.66 2.35 -11.42
C ASP A 247 26.98 0.96 -11.42
N MET A 248 25.68 0.90 -11.13
CA MET A 248 24.91 -0.35 -11.02
C MET A 248 25.00 -1.19 -12.29
N MET A 249 24.68 -0.60 -13.45
CA MET A 249 24.71 -1.34 -14.72
C MET A 249 26.12 -1.80 -15.08
N ALA A 250 27.14 -0.99 -14.78
CA ALA A 250 28.53 -1.38 -14.99
C ALA A 250 28.93 -2.55 -14.08
N TYR A 251 28.47 -2.56 -12.82
CA TYR A 251 28.68 -3.68 -11.91
C TYR A 251 28.04 -4.97 -12.43
N LEU A 252 26.77 -4.93 -12.84
CA LEU A 252 26.06 -6.10 -13.39
C LEU A 252 26.74 -6.67 -14.66
N ASN A 253 27.34 -5.79 -15.47
CA ASN A 253 28.11 -6.19 -16.64
C ASN A 253 29.40 -6.96 -16.31
N THR A 254 29.84 -6.98 -15.05
CA THR A 254 30.96 -7.81 -14.58
C THR A 254 30.53 -9.17 -14.02
N GLY A 255 29.26 -9.55 -14.19
CA GLY A 255 28.65 -10.75 -13.61
C GLY A 255 29.15 -12.10 -14.17
N GLN A 256 30.02 -12.10 -15.19
CA GLN A 256 30.53 -13.33 -15.80
C GLN A 256 31.13 -14.28 -14.74
N GLY A 257 30.71 -15.54 -14.77
CA GLY A 257 31.19 -16.57 -13.85
C GLY A 257 30.60 -16.52 -12.45
N LYS A 258 29.65 -15.62 -12.18
CA LYS A 258 28.84 -15.59 -10.96
C LYS A 258 27.41 -16.05 -11.23
N THR A 259 26.75 -16.53 -10.18
CA THR A 259 25.34 -16.89 -10.16
C THR A 259 24.55 -15.87 -9.35
N PHE A 260 23.52 -15.28 -9.96
CA PHE A 260 22.66 -14.28 -9.35
C PHE A 260 21.26 -14.84 -9.06
N TRP A 261 20.75 -14.56 -7.85
CA TRP A 261 19.34 -14.76 -7.50
C TRP A 261 18.57 -13.49 -7.77
N LEU A 262 17.59 -13.60 -8.68
CA LEU A 262 16.68 -12.52 -9.05
C LEU A 262 15.25 -12.90 -8.66
N ASP A 263 14.53 -11.99 -8.01
CA ASP A 263 13.09 -12.07 -7.83
C ASP A 263 12.38 -11.52 -9.08
N PRO A 264 11.74 -12.37 -9.91
CA PRO A 264 11.16 -11.91 -11.17
C PRO A 264 10.06 -10.86 -10.99
N ALA A 265 9.39 -10.83 -9.83
CA ALA A 265 8.32 -9.88 -9.57
C ALA A 265 8.85 -8.48 -9.18
N GLN A 266 10.12 -8.34 -8.82
CA GLN A 266 10.73 -7.06 -8.41
C GLN A 266 11.85 -6.59 -9.33
N THR A 267 12.59 -7.51 -9.96
CA THR A 267 13.76 -7.14 -10.75
C THR A 267 13.37 -6.44 -12.06
N PRO A 268 13.86 -5.21 -12.33
CA PRO A 268 13.66 -4.55 -13.61
C PRO A 268 14.29 -5.33 -14.76
N MET A 269 13.61 -5.36 -15.90
CA MET A 269 14.05 -6.07 -17.11
C MET A 269 15.45 -5.63 -17.54
N ALA A 270 15.77 -4.34 -17.43
CA ALA A 270 17.09 -3.80 -17.77
C ALA A 270 18.24 -4.47 -16.99
N MET A 271 18.03 -4.76 -15.70
CA MET A 271 19.05 -5.39 -14.85
C MET A 271 19.23 -6.87 -15.22
N ALA A 272 18.13 -7.56 -15.50
CA ALA A 272 18.15 -8.94 -15.98
C ALA A 272 18.85 -9.07 -17.34
N ASP A 273 18.61 -8.13 -18.25
CA ASP A 273 19.28 -8.06 -19.55
C ASP A 273 20.78 -7.84 -19.40
N ALA A 274 21.21 -6.92 -18.52
CA ALA A 274 22.63 -6.67 -18.27
C ALA A 274 23.37 -7.92 -17.74
N LEU A 275 22.74 -8.66 -16.82
CA LEU A 275 23.29 -9.92 -16.31
C LEU A 275 23.34 -11.01 -17.38
N THR A 276 22.31 -11.07 -18.23
CA THR A 276 22.27 -12.03 -19.34
C THR A 276 23.37 -11.73 -20.36
N VAL A 277 23.58 -10.46 -20.71
CA VAL A 277 24.64 -10.01 -21.63
C VAL A 277 26.03 -10.24 -21.05
N SER A 278 26.22 -10.08 -19.74
CA SER A 278 27.50 -10.33 -19.08
C SER A 278 27.87 -11.82 -19.01
N GLY A 279 26.94 -12.73 -19.29
CA GLY A 279 27.15 -14.17 -19.18
C GLY A 279 27.08 -14.68 -17.74
N ALA A 280 26.36 -13.99 -16.86
CA ALA A 280 26.05 -14.48 -15.52
C ALA A 280 25.05 -15.65 -15.56
N SER A 281 25.15 -16.56 -14.61
CA SER A 281 24.10 -17.55 -14.36
C SER A 281 22.99 -16.90 -13.54
N ILE A 282 21.72 -17.18 -13.85
CA ILE A 282 20.58 -16.58 -13.17
C ILE A 282 19.67 -17.67 -12.58
N ILE A 283 19.37 -17.56 -11.29
CA ILE A 283 18.31 -18.31 -10.62
C ILE A 283 17.13 -17.35 -10.38
N LYS A 284 15.96 -17.72 -10.92
CA LYS A 284 14.73 -16.93 -10.87
C LYS A 284 13.79 -17.51 -9.82
N SER A 285 13.63 -16.86 -8.67
CA SER A 285 12.63 -17.23 -7.65
C SER A 285 12.44 -16.08 -6.66
N GLY A 286 11.32 -16.08 -5.92
CA GLY A 286 11.08 -15.05 -4.90
C GLY A 286 12.13 -15.08 -3.78
N HIS A 287 12.52 -13.90 -3.28
CA HIS A 287 13.47 -13.82 -2.17
C HIS A 287 12.88 -14.30 -0.84
N PRO A 288 13.71 -14.85 0.06
CA PRO A 288 13.28 -15.26 1.39
C PRO A 288 12.95 -14.04 2.27
N LEU A 289 13.53 -12.87 1.95
CA LEU A 289 13.33 -11.62 2.69
C LEU A 289 11.85 -11.23 2.81
N LYS A 290 11.05 -11.48 1.76
CA LYS A 290 9.60 -11.22 1.76
C LYS A 290 8.88 -11.92 2.90
N MET A 291 9.14 -13.21 3.07
CA MET A 291 8.50 -14.00 4.13
C MET A 291 9.14 -13.73 5.50
N MET A 292 10.45 -13.53 5.56
CA MET A 292 11.15 -13.21 6.80
C MET A 292 10.63 -11.92 7.44
N LYS A 293 10.38 -10.87 6.64
CA LYS A 293 9.82 -9.59 7.16
C LYS A 293 8.31 -9.62 7.38
N ALA A 294 7.58 -10.46 6.64
CA ALA A 294 6.13 -10.60 6.82
C ALA A 294 5.76 -11.15 8.20
N VAL A 295 6.62 -12.01 8.77
CA VAL A 295 6.46 -12.58 10.12
C VAL A 295 7.21 -11.74 11.14
N LYS A 296 6.48 -10.93 11.92
CA LYS A 296 7.06 -10.00 12.88
C LYS A 296 7.57 -10.76 14.10
N ASN A 297 8.78 -10.43 14.56
CA ASN A 297 9.27 -10.95 15.83
C ASN A 297 8.54 -10.29 17.01
N THR A 298 8.78 -10.77 18.23
CA THR A 298 8.05 -10.28 19.41
C THR A 298 8.25 -8.79 19.68
N VAL A 299 9.44 -8.24 19.40
CA VAL A 299 9.73 -6.81 19.58
C VAL A 299 8.94 -5.97 18.58
N GLU A 300 8.89 -6.40 17.32
CA GLU A 300 8.08 -5.73 16.28
C GLU A 300 6.57 -5.81 16.63
N GLN A 301 6.08 -6.98 17.07
CA GLN A 301 4.68 -7.14 17.50
C GLN A 301 4.32 -6.24 18.70
N ASP A 302 5.22 -6.12 19.68
CA ASP A 302 5.02 -5.22 20.83
C ASP A 302 5.05 -3.75 20.41
N GLY A 303 5.86 -3.41 19.41
CA GLY A 303 5.83 -2.12 18.72
C GLY A 303 4.46 -1.82 18.13
N PHE A 304 3.87 -2.75 17.37
CA PHE A 304 2.49 -2.62 16.86
C PHE A 304 1.47 -2.40 17.98
N ARG A 305 1.49 -3.23 19.03
CA ARG A 305 0.58 -3.09 20.19
C ARG A 305 0.69 -1.72 20.84
N SER A 306 1.92 -1.23 21.04
CA SER A 306 2.18 0.05 21.70
C SER A 306 1.79 1.23 20.81
N ALA A 307 2.24 1.26 19.55
CA ALA A 307 1.98 2.33 18.62
C ALA A 307 0.48 2.52 18.37
N HIS A 308 -0.28 1.42 18.20
CA HIS A 308 -1.73 1.52 18.01
C HIS A 308 -2.47 2.02 19.25
N CYS A 309 -1.98 1.75 20.46
CA CYS A 309 -2.53 2.37 21.67
C CYS A 309 -2.29 3.89 21.67
N ARG A 310 -1.11 4.34 21.24
CA ARG A 310 -0.78 5.77 21.15
C ARG A 310 -1.56 6.48 20.04
N ASP A 311 -1.68 5.86 18.86
CA ASP A 311 -2.45 6.37 17.72
C ASP A 311 -3.95 6.45 18.05
N ALA A 312 -4.49 5.46 18.77
CA ALA A 312 -5.86 5.48 19.24
C ALA A 312 -6.17 6.70 20.11
N VAL A 313 -5.23 7.17 20.95
CA VAL A 313 -5.43 8.41 21.72
C VAL A 313 -5.61 9.63 20.80
N ALA A 314 -4.85 9.72 19.70
CA ALA A 314 -5.03 10.76 18.69
C ALA A 314 -6.39 10.66 18.01
N MET A 315 -6.82 9.44 17.64
CA MET A 315 -8.14 9.18 17.07
C MET A 315 -9.29 9.56 18.01
N ILE A 316 -9.22 9.21 19.30
CA ILE A 316 -10.26 9.58 20.28
C ILE A 316 -10.34 11.10 20.47
N ARG A 317 -9.20 11.80 20.51
CA ARG A 317 -9.17 13.27 20.54
C ARG A 317 -9.80 13.88 19.30
N PHE A 318 -9.52 13.30 18.14
CA PHE A 318 -10.11 13.72 16.87
C PHE A 318 -11.63 13.50 16.84
N LEU A 319 -12.11 12.31 17.17
CA LEU A 319 -13.55 12.01 17.14
C LEU A 319 -14.34 12.85 18.16
N ALA A 320 -13.77 13.08 19.35
CA ALA A 320 -14.34 14.00 20.32
C ALA A 320 -14.42 15.44 19.82
N TRP A 321 -13.36 15.91 19.14
CA TRP A 321 -13.36 17.22 18.50
C TRP A 321 -14.39 17.29 17.37
N LEU A 322 -14.48 16.25 16.55
CA LEU A 322 -15.34 16.22 15.37
C LEU A 322 -16.83 16.27 15.75
N ASP A 323 -17.27 15.46 16.71
CA ASP A 323 -18.66 15.50 17.18
C ASP A 323 -19.04 16.88 17.77
N GLU A 324 -18.12 17.52 18.51
CA GLU A 324 -18.34 18.88 19.05
C GLU A 324 -18.45 19.92 17.93
N HIS A 325 -17.61 19.84 16.90
CA HIS A 325 -17.49 20.91 15.91
C HIS A 325 -18.42 20.74 14.73
N ALA A 326 -18.61 19.52 14.23
CA ALA A 326 -19.52 19.23 13.11
C ALA A 326 -20.99 19.49 13.48
N SER A 327 -21.35 19.43 14.78
CA SER A 327 -22.67 19.82 15.27
C SER A 327 -22.83 21.34 15.45
N ALA A 328 -21.74 22.08 15.67
CA ALA A 328 -21.75 23.51 15.95
C ALA A 328 -21.51 24.40 14.72
N ARG A 329 -20.76 23.90 13.73
CA ARG A 329 -20.40 24.64 12.51
C ARG A 329 -20.08 23.72 11.34
N VAL A 330 -19.88 24.32 10.17
CA VAL A 330 -19.33 23.62 9.01
C VAL A 330 -17.87 23.24 9.28
N VAL A 331 -17.56 21.95 9.11
CA VAL A 331 -16.22 21.38 9.03
C VAL A 331 -16.08 20.81 7.61
N THR A 332 -14.91 20.91 7.00
CA THR A 332 -14.66 20.32 5.66
C THR A 332 -13.84 19.04 5.75
N GLU A 333 -13.79 18.27 4.67
CA GLU A 333 -12.98 17.06 4.55
C GLU A 333 -11.50 17.32 4.88
N THR A 334 -10.88 18.31 4.25
CA THR A 334 -9.46 18.63 4.51
C THR A 334 -9.24 19.12 5.94
N GLU A 335 -10.17 19.92 6.47
CA GLU A 335 -10.07 20.40 7.85
C GLU A 335 -10.10 19.23 8.85
N ALA A 336 -10.95 18.23 8.60
CA ALA A 336 -11.03 17.05 9.44
C ALA A 336 -9.75 16.20 9.36
N SER A 337 -9.20 15.95 8.17
CA SER A 337 -7.93 15.21 8.02
C SER A 337 -6.75 15.96 8.64
N ASP A 338 -6.64 17.27 8.40
CA ASP A 338 -5.57 18.12 8.97
C ASP A 338 -5.64 18.11 10.49
N LYS A 339 -6.87 18.12 11.03
CA LYS A 339 -7.07 18.07 12.48
C LYS A 339 -6.62 16.75 13.08
N LEU A 340 -6.93 15.62 12.45
CA LEU A 340 -6.45 14.31 12.88
C LEU A 340 -4.93 14.23 12.82
N GLN A 341 -4.33 14.68 11.72
CA GLN A 341 -2.87 14.75 11.56
C GLN A 341 -2.23 15.59 12.67
N SER A 342 -2.83 16.74 13.02
CA SER A 342 -2.32 17.59 14.11
C SER A 342 -2.28 16.88 15.48
N PHE A 343 -3.18 15.91 15.71
CA PHE A 343 -3.16 15.09 16.91
C PHE A 343 -2.11 13.98 16.83
N ARG A 344 -1.92 13.35 15.66
CA ARG A 344 -0.85 12.35 15.43
C ARG A 344 0.54 12.94 15.56
N GLN A 345 0.76 14.17 15.09
CA GLN A 345 2.03 14.90 15.25
C GLN A 345 2.48 15.07 16.72
N GLN A 346 1.54 14.95 17.67
CA GLN A 346 1.83 15.03 19.11
C GLN A 346 2.12 13.66 19.74
N VAL A 347 2.01 12.58 18.96
CA VAL A 347 2.23 11.21 19.43
C VAL A 347 3.72 10.89 19.40
N ASP A 348 4.22 10.31 20.49
CA ASP A 348 5.63 9.91 20.59
C ASP A 348 6.02 8.90 19.49
N GLY A 349 7.15 9.18 18.87
CA GLY A 349 7.74 8.40 17.78
C GLY A 349 7.08 8.56 16.41
N TYR A 350 6.15 9.51 16.22
CA TYR A 350 5.52 9.79 14.92
C TYR A 350 6.54 10.31 13.89
N LEU A 351 6.52 9.73 12.69
CA LEU A 351 7.39 10.05 11.57
C LEU A 351 6.67 10.77 10.43
N GLY A 352 5.35 10.60 10.32
CA GLY A 352 4.54 11.07 9.18
C GLY A 352 3.32 10.17 9.00
N ASP A 353 2.41 10.52 8.08
CA ASP A 353 1.27 9.66 7.77
C ASP A 353 1.73 8.45 6.95
N SER A 354 1.16 7.27 7.19
CA SER A 354 1.50 6.04 6.46
C SER A 354 0.91 5.98 5.04
N PHE A 355 0.00 6.90 4.73
CA PHE A 355 -0.53 7.22 3.41
C PHE A 355 -1.33 8.53 3.48
N GLY A 356 -1.63 9.14 2.34
CA GLY A 356 -2.51 10.31 2.28
C GLY A 356 -3.93 9.96 2.71
N ALA A 357 -4.41 10.58 3.80
CA ALA A 357 -5.71 10.27 4.40
C ALA A 357 -6.88 10.41 3.42
N ILE A 358 -7.78 9.44 3.46
CA ILE A 358 -9.07 9.49 2.78
C ILE A 358 -10.06 10.08 3.78
N SER A 359 -10.42 11.35 3.56
CA SER A 359 -11.40 12.09 4.36
C SER A 359 -12.59 12.41 3.46
N ALA A 360 -13.70 11.73 3.65
CA ALA A 360 -14.77 11.68 2.65
C ALA A 360 -16.15 11.88 3.28
N SER A 361 -16.88 12.91 2.83
CA SER A 361 -18.26 13.18 3.23
C SER A 361 -19.25 12.65 2.20
N GLY A 362 -20.32 11.99 2.67
CA GLY A 362 -21.43 11.57 1.83
C GLY A 362 -20.96 10.77 0.62
N GLU A 363 -21.30 11.23 -0.58
CA GLU A 363 -21.04 10.51 -1.83
C GLU A 363 -19.55 10.30 -2.12
N HIS A 364 -18.67 11.17 -1.61
CA HIS A 364 -17.22 10.98 -1.74
C HIS A 364 -16.76 9.71 -1.03
N GLY A 365 -17.45 9.28 0.03
CA GLY A 365 -17.17 8.02 0.71
C GLY A 365 -17.34 6.80 -0.21
N ALA A 366 -18.15 6.90 -1.27
CA ALA A 366 -18.34 5.83 -2.24
C ALA A 366 -17.16 5.67 -3.23
N ILE A 367 -16.21 6.61 -3.25
CA ILE A 367 -15.00 6.54 -4.06
C ILE A 367 -13.90 5.94 -3.18
N VAL A 368 -13.54 4.67 -3.45
CA VAL A 368 -12.75 3.83 -2.55
C VAL A 368 -11.44 4.48 -2.07
N HIS A 369 -10.71 5.13 -2.98
CA HIS A 369 -9.45 5.85 -2.71
C HIS A 369 -9.60 7.37 -2.94
N TYR A 370 -10.71 7.95 -2.50
CA TYR A 370 -10.94 9.40 -2.60
C TYR A 370 -9.84 10.20 -1.89
N ARG A 371 -9.43 11.31 -2.52
CA ARG A 371 -8.58 12.31 -1.88
C ARG A 371 -9.16 13.69 -2.15
N ALA A 372 -9.47 14.40 -1.07
CA ALA A 372 -9.93 15.77 -1.17
C ALA A 372 -8.83 16.65 -1.78
N THR A 373 -9.17 17.35 -2.85
CA THR A 373 -8.35 18.40 -3.46
C THR A 373 -8.92 19.76 -3.09
N GLN A 374 -8.19 20.84 -3.38
CA GLN A 374 -8.71 22.20 -3.20
C GLN A 374 -10.06 22.40 -3.92
N ASP A 375 -10.26 21.74 -5.07
CA ASP A 375 -11.46 21.86 -5.90
C ASP A 375 -12.61 20.93 -5.46
N THR A 376 -12.30 19.85 -4.73
CA THR A 376 -13.28 18.81 -4.34
C THR A 376 -13.58 18.78 -2.84
N ASN A 377 -12.87 19.56 -2.02
CA ASN A 377 -13.03 19.66 -0.57
C ASN A 377 -14.47 20.00 -0.16
N ALA A 378 -15.24 18.98 0.24
CA ALA A 378 -16.64 19.14 0.60
C ALA A 378 -16.84 19.44 2.09
N PRO A 379 -17.91 20.16 2.47
CA PRO A 379 -18.34 20.26 3.86
C PRO A 379 -18.91 18.92 4.34
N LEU A 380 -18.74 18.62 5.63
CA LEU A 380 -19.40 17.48 6.26
C LEU A 380 -20.89 17.75 6.39
N HIS A 381 -21.70 17.07 5.58
CA HIS A 381 -23.15 17.29 5.54
C HIS A 381 -23.86 16.66 6.75
N GLN A 382 -24.85 17.36 7.31
CA GLN A 382 -25.75 16.78 8.31
C GLN A 382 -26.58 15.64 7.70
N ASN A 383 -26.90 14.66 8.54
CA ASN A 383 -27.63 13.43 8.19
C ASN A 383 -26.92 12.61 7.10
N SER A 384 -25.58 12.57 7.16
CA SER A 384 -24.74 11.85 6.21
C SER A 384 -23.67 11.02 6.93
N LEU A 385 -22.91 10.24 6.16
CA LEU A 385 -21.74 9.54 6.66
C LEU A 385 -20.47 10.35 6.42
N TYR A 386 -19.54 10.23 7.36
CA TYR A 386 -18.16 10.66 7.17
C TYR A 386 -17.25 9.43 7.32
N LEU A 387 -16.48 9.14 6.28
CA LEU A 387 -15.47 8.09 6.27
C LEU A 387 -14.10 8.74 6.41
N ILE A 388 -13.34 8.30 7.41
CA ILE A 388 -11.95 8.67 7.60
C ILE A 388 -11.10 7.40 7.62
N ASP A 389 -10.20 7.29 6.65
CA ASP A 389 -9.18 6.26 6.57
C ASP A 389 -7.81 6.91 6.54
N SER A 390 -6.96 6.51 7.48
CA SER A 390 -5.71 7.19 7.75
C SER A 390 -4.84 6.37 8.68
N GLY A 391 -3.53 6.52 8.56
CA GLY A 391 -2.58 5.89 9.48
C GLY A 391 -1.33 6.73 9.70
N GLY A 392 -0.49 6.30 10.64
CA GLY A 392 0.77 6.93 10.99
C GLY A 392 1.96 5.98 10.86
N GLN A 393 3.09 6.51 10.44
CA GLN A 393 4.39 5.88 10.62
C GLN A 393 4.94 6.25 11.99
N TYR A 394 5.38 5.24 12.74
CA TYR A 394 6.06 5.39 14.01
C TYR A 394 7.41 4.70 13.97
N HIS A 395 8.34 5.05 14.86
CA HIS A 395 9.63 4.34 14.94
C HIS A 395 9.50 2.83 15.19
N ASP A 396 8.40 2.39 15.78
CA ASP A 396 8.13 1.02 16.23
C ASP A 396 7.00 0.31 15.48
N ALA A 397 6.27 0.98 14.58
CA ALA A 397 5.17 0.37 13.82
C ALA A 397 4.68 1.25 12.66
N THR A 398 3.81 0.68 11.83
CA THR A 398 2.96 1.41 10.90
C THR A 398 1.51 1.17 11.32
N THR A 399 0.67 2.21 11.39
CA THR A 399 -0.76 2.05 11.68
C THR A 399 -1.58 2.23 10.42
N ASP A 400 -2.76 1.61 10.43
CA ASP A 400 -3.81 1.75 9.43
C ASP A 400 -5.17 1.60 10.11
N ILE A 401 -6.08 2.53 9.84
CA ILE A 401 -7.39 2.56 10.47
C ILE A 401 -8.38 3.39 9.66
N THR A 402 -9.47 2.72 9.30
CA THR A 402 -10.71 3.33 8.83
C THR A 402 -11.82 3.31 9.89
N ARG A 403 -12.47 4.46 10.09
CA ARG A 403 -13.79 4.55 10.74
C ARG A 403 -14.77 5.28 9.84
N THR A 404 -15.98 4.74 9.74
CA THR A 404 -17.14 5.45 9.20
C THR A 404 -18.02 5.86 10.36
N ILE A 405 -18.39 7.15 10.43
CA ILE A 405 -19.17 7.73 11.52
C ILE A 405 -20.38 8.51 10.99
N ALA A 406 -21.38 8.67 11.84
CA ALA A 406 -22.56 9.48 11.56
C ALA A 406 -22.28 10.97 11.79
N ILE A 407 -22.67 11.81 10.82
CA ILE A 407 -22.82 13.25 11.02
C ILE A 407 -24.32 13.53 11.10
N GLY A 408 -24.83 13.88 12.28
CA GLY A 408 -26.28 14.00 12.52
C GLY A 408 -26.97 12.64 12.64
N GLU A 409 -28.14 12.49 12.01
CA GLU A 409 -28.93 11.24 11.97
C GLU A 409 -29.03 10.72 10.53
N PRO A 410 -28.12 9.82 10.09
CA PRO A 410 -28.15 9.25 8.75
C PRO A 410 -29.37 8.36 8.50
N GLU A 411 -29.72 8.20 7.22
CA GLU A 411 -30.86 7.37 6.78
C GLU A 411 -30.75 5.90 7.24
N PRO A 412 -31.88 5.21 7.54
CA PRO A 412 -31.86 3.83 8.05
C PRO A 412 -31.12 2.82 7.16
N ASP A 413 -31.12 3.04 5.85
CA ASP A 413 -30.42 2.20 4.88
C ASP A 413 -28.88 2.24 5.06
N ALA A 414 -28.33 3.36 5.53
CA ALA A 414 -26.91 3.44 5.89
C ALA A 414 -26.58 2.55 7.08
N ALA A 415 -27.45 2.49 8.10
CA ALA A 415 -27.27 1.62 9.27
C ALA A 415 -27.39 0.12 8.90
N PHE A 416 -28.29 -0.23 7.97
CA PHE A 416 -28.37 -1.58 7.41
C PHE A 416 -27.04 -2.01 6.76
N CYS A 417 -26.52 -1.20 5.84
CA CYS A 417 -25.25 -1.48 5.18
C CYS A 417 -24.07 -1.48 6.17
N TYR A 418 -24.02 -0.52 7.10
CA TYR A 418 -22.98 -0.44 8.13
C TYR A 418 -22.92 -1.69 8.98
N THR A 419 -24.08 -2.18 9.40
CA THR A 419 -24.16 -3.36 10.26
C THR A 419 -23.69 -4.61 9.52
N HIS A 420 -23.98 -4.76 8.22
CA HIS A 420 -23.45 -5.86 7.43
C HIS A 420 -21.92 -5.78 7.23
N VAL A 421 -21.37 -4.58 7.04
CA VAL A 421 -19.90 -4.37 7.03
C VAL A 421 -19.29 -4.72 8.39
N LEU A 422 -19.93 -4.32 9.49
CA LEU A 422 -19.49 -4.68 10.84
C LEU A 422 -19.55 -6.19 11.08
N LYS A 423 -20.59 -6.88 10.62
CA LYS A 423 -20.68 -8.35 10.71
C LYS A 423 -19.55 -9.03 9.95
N ALA A 424 -19.19 -8.53 8.77
CA ALA A 424 -18.02 -8.99 8.03
C ALA A 424 -16.73 -8.78 8.85
N HIS A 425 -16.57 -7.60 9.44
CA HIS A 425 -15.39 -7.28 10.27
C HIS A 425 -15.26 -8.24 11.47
N ILE A 426 -16.37 -8.48 12.18
CA ILE A 426 -16.44 -9.41 13.31
C ILE A 426 -16.12 -10.84 12.88
N ALA A 427 -16.62 -11.27 11.72
CA ALA A 427 -16.37 -12.61 11.20
C ALA A 427 -14.87 -12.88 11.00
N LEU A 428 -14.10 -11.90 10.52
CA LEU A 428 -12.65 -12.01 10.43
C LEU A 428 -12.00 -11.98 11.82
N ASP A 429 -12.29 -10.95 12.61
CA ASP A 429 -11.63 -10.72 13.91
C ASP A 429 -11.77 -11.92 14.87
N SER A 430 -12.94 -12.57 14.84
CA SER A 430 -13.26 -13.72 15.68
C SER A 430 -12.83 -15.07 15.10
N GLN A 431 -12.27 -15.12 13.89
CA GLN A 431 -11.98 -16.39 13.23
C GLN A 431 -10.85 -17.17 13.91
N ILE A 432 -11.11 -18.45 14.17
CA ILE A 432 -10.11 -19.45 14.58
C ILE A 432 -9.96 -20.45 13.43
N PHE A 433 -8.73 -20.73 13.01
CA PHE A 433 -8.47 -21.49 11.77
C PHE A 433 -7.25 -22.41 11.88
N PRO A 434 -7.19 -23.53 11.12
CA PRO A 434 -6.05 -24.44 11.15
C PRO A 434 -4.79 -23.80 10.57
N VAL A 435 -3.62 -24.25 11.03
CA VAL A 435 -2.33 -23.95 10.38
C VAL A 435 -2.38 -24.37 8.91
N GLY A 436 -1.82 -23.53 8.02
CA GLY A 436 -1.85 -23.73 6.57
C GLY A 436 -3.03 -23.07 5.87
N THR A 437 -3.99 -22.51 6.60
CA THR A 437 -5.07 -21.69 6.04
C THR A 437 -4.49 -20.46 5.34
N THR A 438 -5.03 -20.15 4.17
CA THR A 438 -4.61 -19.04 3.30
C THR A 438 -5.57 -17.86 3.42
N GLY A 439 -5.11 -16.67 3.05
CA GLY A 439 -5.94 -15.46 3.13
C GLY A 439 -7.19 -15.48 2.23
N ILE A 440 -7.18 -16.24 1.13
CA ILE A 440 -8.36 -16.37 0.26
C ILE A 440 -9.53 -17.09 0.96
N GLN A 441 -9.23 -18.03 1.85
CA GLN A 441 -10.26 -18.75 2.62
C GLN A 441 -10.90 -17.82 3.65
N ILE A 442 -10.08 -17.00 4.32
CA ILE A 442 -10.56 -16.02 5.30
C ILE A 442 -11.38 -14.92 4.61
N ASP A 443 -10.95 -14.41 3.44
CA ASP A 443 -11.69 -13.41 2.65
C ASP A 443 -13.12 -13.87 2.32
N ALA A 444 -13.29 -15.11 1.88
CA ALA A 444 -14.61 -15.67 1.57
C ALA A 444 -15.51 -15.80 2.82
N ILE A 445 -14.95 -16.14 3.98
CA ILE A 445 -15.69 -16.19 5.25
C ILE A 445 -16.18 -14.79 5.63
N THR A 446 -15.29 -13.79 5.54
CA THR A 446 -15.61 -12.40 5.87
C THR A 446 -16.78 -11.86 5.05
N ARG A 447 -16.82 -12.16 3.75
CA ARG A 447 -17.88 -11.68 2.83
C ARG A 447 -19.24 -12.34 3.03
N GLN A 448 -19.32 -13.47 3.74
CA GLN A 448 -20.52 -14.31 3.81
C GLN A 448 -21.78 -13.52 4.18
N SER A 449 -21.71 -12.70 5.23
CA SER A 449 -22.86 -11.95 5.74
C SER A 449 -23.37 -10.88 4.75
N MET A 450 -22.49 -10.37 3.89
CA MET A 450 -22.79 -9.36 2.88
C MET A 450 -23.37 -10.01 1.62
N TRP A 451 -22.76 -11.10 1.15
CA TRP A 451 -23.25 -11.84 -0.02
C TRP A 451 -24.68 -12.36 0.16
N ASN A 452 -25.03 -12.81 1.37
CA ASN A 452 -26.37 -13.31 1.68
C ASN A 452 -27.49 -12.25 1.49
N VAL A 453 -27.15 -10.97 1.45
CA VAL A 453 -28.08 -9.86 1.20
C VAL A 453 -27.78 -9.11 -0.10
N GLY A 454 -26.92 -9.67 -0.96
CA GLY A 454 -26.60 -9.10 -2.28
C GLY A 454 -25.64 -7.91 -2.23
N LEU A 455 -24.89 -7.73 -1.14
CA LEU A 455 -23.85 -6.70 -1.02
C LEU A 455 -22.47 -7.32 -1.27
N ASP A 456 -21.52 -6.51 -1.77
CA ASP A 456 -20.11 -6.88 -1.95
C ASP A 456 -19.22 -5.62 -2.00
N TYR A 457 -17.90 -5.79 -1.98
CA TYR A 457 -16.90 -4.73 -2.14
C TYR A 457 -15.77 -5.11 -3.10
N ALA A 458 -15.34 -4.16 -3.91
CA ALA A 458 -14.43 -4.36 -5.04
C ALA A 458 -12.92 -4.32 -4.69
N HIS A 459 -12.56 -4.61 -3.44
CA HIS A 459 -11.17 -4.71 -2.97
C HIS A 459 -10.98 -5.94 -2.08
N GLY A 460 -9.74 -6.26 -1.70
CA GLY A 460 -9.46 -7.34 -0.75
C GLY A 460 -9.97 -7.01 0.66
N THR A 461 -10.20 -8.02 1.48
CA THR A 461 -10.59 -7.82 2.89
C THR A 461 -9.45 -7.30 3.77
N GLY A 462 -8.21 -7.49 3.36
CA GLY A 462 -7.05 -6.87 3.99
C GLY A 462 -5.72 -7.20 3.33
N HIS A 463 -4.67 -6.55 3.79
CA HIS A 463 -3.28 -6.67 3.33
C HIS A 463 -2.33 -6.84 4.52
N GLY A 464 -1.11 -7.32 4.28
CA GLY A 464 -0.06 -7.27 5.31
C GLY A 464 0.38 -5.84 5.58
N VAL A 465 0.92 -5.58 6.78
CA VAL A 465 1.43 -4.26 7.19
C VAL A 465 2.86 -4.38 7.70
N GLY A 466 3.77 -3.53 7.20
CA GLY A 466 5.18 -3.51 7.58
C GLY A 466 5.45 -2.79 8.90
N CYS A 467 6.55 -3.15 9.59
CA CYS A 467 6.94 -2.49 10.84
C CYS A 467 7.76 -1.23 10.56
N ALA A 468 7.11 -0.06 10.64
CA ALA A 468 7.70 1.21 10.21
C ALA A 468 8.19 1.10 8.75
N LEU A 469 7.39 0.53 7.87
CA LEU A 469 7.70 0.21 6.47
C LEU A 469 6.43 0.50 5.63
N SER A 470 6.26 -0.16 4.48
CA SER A 470 5.05 -0.01 3.68
C SER A 470 3.82 -0.42 4.49
N VAL A 471 2.77 0.42 4.41
CA VAL A 471 1.45 0.09 4.96
C VAL A 471 0.82 -1.10 4.21
N HIS A 472 1.09 -1.22 2.90
CA HIS A 472 0.69 -2.34 2.06
C HIS A 472 1.86 -3.30 1.84
N GLU A 473 2.08 -4.20 2.80
CA GLU A 473 3.20 -5.13 2.78
C GLU A 473 2.81 -6.54 2.31
N GLY A 474 3.29 -6.91 1.12
CA GLY A 474 3.27 -8.30 0.66
C GLY A 474 4.27 -9.21 1.39
N PRO A 475 4.18 -10.54 1.17
CA PRO A 475 3.36 -11.20 0.15
C PRO A 475 2.01 -11.73 0.69
N VAL A 476 1.74 -11.53 1.98
CA VAL A 476 0.52 -12.00 2.63
C VAL A 476 -0.59 -10.95 2.54
N SER A 477 -1.82 -11.41 2.34
CA SER A 477 -3.03 -10.59 2.29
C SER A 477 -4.24 -11.46 2.60
N ILE A 478 -5.37 -10.85 2.92
CA ILE A 478 -6.68 -11.49 3.02
C ILE A 478 -7.48 -10.98 1.83
N SER A 479 -7.36 -11.69 0.71
CA SER A 479 -7.97 -11.23 -0.55
C SER A 479 -8.30 -12.41 -1.46
N PRO A 480 -9.16 -12.20 -2.48
CA PRO A 480 -9.46 -13.22 -3.49
C PRO A 480 -8.25 -13.70 -4.29
N ARG A 481 -7.09 -13.02 -4.17
CA ARG A 481 -5.85 -13.31 -4.88
C ARG A 481 -4.76 -13.91 -3.99
N SER A 482 -5.02 -14.06 -2.69
CA SER A 482 -4.01 -14.50 -1.72
C SER A 482 -3.69 -15.98 -1.87
N GLY A 483 -2.42 -16.31 -2.12
CA GLY A 483 -1.94 -17.70 -2.21
C GLY A 483 -1.10 -18.17 -1.02
N ASN A 484 -0.71 -17.26 -0.13
CA ASN A 484 0.18 -17.58 0.99
C ASN A 484 -0.60 -18.01 2.23
N SER A 485 -0.06 -18.98 2.96
CA SER A 485 -0.59 -19.38 4.27
C SER A 485 -0.33 -18.29 5.30
N LEU A 486 -1.31 -18.09 6.19
CA LEU A 486 -1.17 -17.20 7.34
C LEU A 486 -0.36 -17.92 8.42
N CYS A 487 0.63 -17.21 8.97
CA CYS A 487 1.51 -17.70 10.02
C CYS A 487 1.48 -16.75 11.23
N LYS A 488 1.72 -17.31 12.42
CA LYS A 488 1.88 -16.54 13.66
C LYS A 488 2.86 -15.38 13.47
N GLY A 489 2.51 -14.21 13.98
CA GLY A 489 3.31 -12.99 13.94
C GLY A 489 3.11 -12.15 12.68
N MET A 490 2.31 -12.60 11.70
CA MET A 490 1.91 -11.73 10.61
C MET A 490 0.94 -10.66 11.11
N VAL A 491 1.11 -9.43 10.63
CA VAL A 491 0.21 -8.30 10.90
C VAL A 491 -0.55 -7.99 9.62
N LEU A 492 -1.88 -7.97 9.68
CA LEU A 492 -2.76 -7.73 8.52
C LEU A 492 -3.88 -6.74 8.86
N SER A 493 -4.40 -6.02 7.87
CA SER A 493 -5.66 -5.28 8.00
C SER A 493 -6.88 -6.22 7.95
N ASN A 494 -7.96 -5.77 8.57
CA ASN A 494 -9.31 -6.33 8.53
C ASN A 494 -10.26 -5.17 8.19
N GLU A 495 -10.53 -4.96 6.91
CA GLU A 495 -11.10 -3.72 6.37
C GLU A 495 -12.27 -3.95 5.39
N PRO A 496 -13.29 -4.77 5.70
CA PRO A 496 -14.45 -4.88 4.82
C PRO A 496 -15.13 -3.52 4.60
N GLY A 497 -15.80 -3.38 3.46
CA GLY A 497 -16.48 -2.14 3.09
C GLY A 497 -17.72 -2.34 2.25
N TYR A 498 -18.42 -1.26 1.97
CA TYR A 498 -19.53 -1.18 1.02
C TYR A 498 -19.64 0.25 0.48
N TYR A 499 -19.79 0.38 -0.83
CA TYR A 499 -19.76 1.67 -1.52
C TYR A 499 -20.99 1.82 -2.40
N ARG A 500 -21.90 2.73 -2.03
CA ARG A 500 -23.09 3.04 -2.80
C ARG A 500 -22.86 4.33 -3.59
N HIS A 501 -22.63 4.16 -4.89
CA HIS A 501 -22.34 5.26 -5.80
C HIS A 501 -23.38 6.40 -5.73
N GLY A 502 -22.91 7.64 -5.62
CA GLY A 502 -23.77 8.83 -5.50
C GLY A 502 -24.46 9.00 -4.14
N HIS A 503 -24.12 8.16 -3.15
CA HIS A 503 -24.75 8.20 -1.82
C HIS A 503 -23.72 8.24 -0.70
N PHE A 504 -23.09 7.10 -0.39
CA PHE A 504 -22.18 6.97 0.74
C PHE A 504 -21.24 5.79 0.55
N GLY A 505 -20.14 5.77 1.30
CA GLY A 505 -19.34 4.56 1.49
C GLY A 505 -19.07 4.30 2.96
N ILE A 506 -18.79 3.04 3.24
CA ILE A 506 -18.56 2.49 4.56
C ILE A 506 -17.34 1.59 4.45
N ARG A 507 -16.36 1.80 5.31
CA ARG A 507 -15.28 0.84 5.57
C ARG A 507 -14.98 0.86 7.06
N LEU A 508 -14.71 -0.33 7.60
CA LEU A 508 -14.44 -0.54 9.02
C LEU A 508 -13.18 -1.36 9.16
N GLU A 509 -12.13 -0.72 9.67
CA GLU A 509 -10.80 -1.31 9.60
C GLU A 509 -10.05 -1.32 10.92
N ASN A 510 -9.46 -2.47 11.22
CA ASN A 510 -8.51 -2.67 12.30
C ASN A 510 -7.30 -3.43 11.74
N LEU A 511 -6.14 -3.26 12.38
CA LEU A 511 -5.03 -4.20 12.23
C LEU A 511 -5.16 -5.35 13.24
N VAL A 512 -4.79 -6.54 12.78
CA VAL A 512 -4.78 -7.79 13.54
C VAL A 512 -3.42 -8.49 13.42
N ILE A 513 -3.00 -9.14 14.50
CA ILE A 513 -1.82 -10.02 14.55
C ILE A 513 -2.30 -11.47 14.54
N VAL A 514 -1.71 -12.32 13.69
CA VAL A 514 -1.95 -13.76 13.72
C VAL A 514 -1.29 -14.36 14.97
N VAL A 515 -2.06 -15.04 15.80
CA VAL A 515 -1.62 -15.60 17.09
C VAL A 515 -2.02 -17.07 17.22
N ASP A 516 -1.34 -17.78 18.13
CA ASP A 516 -1.71 -19.14 18.48
C ASP A 516 -3.05 -19.17 19.25
N ARG A 517 -3.84 -20.20 18.99
CA ARG A 517 -5.06 -20.57 19.73
C ARG A 517 -4.93 -22.01 20.22
N GLN A 518 -5.89 -22.46 21.02
CA GLN A 518 -5.90 -23.82 21.56
C GLN A 518 -5.98 -24.87 20.44
N ASN A 519 -5.49 -26.09 20.71
CA ASN A 519 -5.53 -27.25 19.80
C ASN A 519 -4.80 -27.03 18.46
N ASP A 520 -3.62 -26.41 18.49
CA ASP A 520 -2.77 -26.17 17.31
C ASP A 520 -3.48 -25.36 16.20
N MET A 521 -4.39 -24.49 16.60
CA MET A 521 -5.10 -23.55 15.73
C MET A 521 -4.44 -22.17 15.79
N LEU A 522 -4.71 -21.36 14.78
CA LEU A 522 -4.38 -19.93 14.73
C LEU A 522 -5.66 -19.10 14.91
N GLY A 523 -5.49 -17.82 15.19
CA GLY A 523 -6.54 -16.82 15.19
C GLY A 523 -5.95 -15.42 15.14
N PHE A 524 -6.77 -14.42 15.44
CA PHE A 524 -6.36 -13.02 15.39
C PHE A 524 -6.38 -12.34 16.77
N GLU A 525 -5.47 -11.39 16.97
CA GLU A 525 -5.44 -10.40 18.05
C GLU A 525 -5.52 -9.01 17.40
N HIS A 526 -6.62 -8.27 17.59
CA HIS A 526 -6.67 -6.88 17.12
C HIS A 526 -5.75 -5.97 17.95
N VAL A 527 -5.16 -5.00 17.28
CA VAL A 527 -4.31 -3.98 17.92
C VAL A 527 -4.86 -2.57 17.77
N THR A 528 -5.84 -2.34 16.91
CA THR A 528 -6.51 -1.04 16.74
C THR A 528 -7.59 -0.84 17.82
N TRP A 529 -7.46 0.21 18.62
CA TRP A 529 -8.32 0.47 19.79
C TRP A 529 -9.22 1.71 19.63
N VAL A 530 -10.18 1.70 18.70
CA VAL A 530 -11.10 2.85 18.47
C VAL A 530 -12.52 2.33 18.33
N PRO A 531 -13.53 2.88 19.05
CA PRO A 531 -14.87 2.33 19.01
C PRO A 531 -15.51 2.46 17.61
N PHE A 532 -16.37 1.51 17.28
CA PHE A 532 -17.34 1.62 16.19
C PHE A 532 -18.47 2.59 16.56
N ASP A 533 -19.01 3.32 15.58
CA ASP A 533 -20.06 4.30 15.83
C ASP A 533 -21.40 3.60 16.11
N ARG A 534 -21.80 3.65 17.39
CA ARG A 534 -23.01 3.00 17.90
C ARG A 534 -24.29 3.52 17.22
N ARG A 535 -24.28 4.74 16.67
CA ARG A 535 -25.44 5.34 15.98
C ARG A 535 -25.75 4.64 14.66
N LEU A 536 -24.78 3.96 14.07
CA LEU A 536 -24.90 3.27 12.78
C LEU A 536 -25.16 1.77 12.90
N ILE A 537 -25.25 1.24 14.12
CA ILE A 537 -25.44 -0.19 14.36
C ILE A 537 -26.93 -0.49 14.54
N ASP A 538 -27.51 -1.19 13.58
CA ASP A 538 -28.83 -1.79 13.72
C ASP A 538 -28.72 -3.08 14.54
N VAL A 539 -28.96 -2.94 15.85
CA VAL A 539 -28.88 -4.03 16.83
C VAL A 539 -29.78 -5.22 16.46
N SER A 540 -30.85 -5.01 15.70
CA SER A 540 -31.76 -6.09 15.31
C SER A 540 -31.14 -7.07 14.29
N LEU A 541 -30.08 -6.65 13.59
CA LEU A 541 -29.34 -7.48 12.61
C LEU A 541 -28.18 -8.26 13.25
N LEU A 542 -27.81 -7.93 14.48
CA LEU A 542 -26.75 -8.61 15.21
C LEU A 542 -27.29 -9.88 15.88
N THR A 543 -26.53 -10.96 15.74
CA THR A 543 -26.67 -12.13 16.62
C THR A 543 -26.24 -11.77 18.03
N ALA A 544 -26.63 -12.60 19.01
CA ALA A 544 -26.21 -12.41 20.40
C ALA A 544 -24.68 -12.41 20.55
N THR A 545 -23.98 -13.25 19.78
CA THR A 545 -22.51 -13.32 19.79
C THR A 545 -21.85 -12.09 19.19
N GLU A 546 -22.38 -11.56 18.08
CA GLU A 546 -21.85 -10.33 17.46
C GLU A 546 -22.09 -9.11 18.36
N ARG A 547 -23.28 -8.98 18.98
CA ARG A 547 -23.54 -7.91 19.95
C ARG A 547 -22.60 -7.99 21.15
N ALA A 548 -22.41 -9.20 21.71
CA ALA A 548 -21.47 -9.40 22.80
C ALA A 548 -20.02 -9.07 22.40
N TRP A 549 -19.63 -9.37 21.16
CA TRP A 549 -18.31 -8.98 20.65
C TRP A 549 -18.16 -7.46 20.60
N VAL A 550 -19.17 -6.70 20.13
CA VAL A 550 -19.10 -5.23 20.10
C VAL A 550 -19.01 -4.65 21.50
N ASP A 551 -19.85 -5.13 22.43
CA ASP A 551 -19.86 -4.68 23.82
C ASP A 551 -18.48 -4.95 24.47
N GLN A 552 -17.90 -6.14 24.26
CA GLN A 552 -16.58 -6.48 24.78
C GLN A 552 -15.46 -5.64 24.15
N TYR A 553 -15.46 -5.48 22.82
CA TYR A 553 -14.48 -4.65 22.12
C TYR A 553 -14.50 -3.21 22.62
N HIS A 554 -15.70 -2.63 22.80
CA HIS A 554 -15.85 -1.28 23.35
C HIS A 554 -15.37 -1.17 24.80
N GLU A 555 -15.63 -2.18 25.63
CA GLU A 555 -15.08 -2.26 26.99
C GLU A 555 -13.55 -2.32 26.98
N ASP A 556 -12.97 -3.19 26.15
CA ASP A 556 -11.51 -3.35 26.03
C ASP A 556 -10.86 -2.05 25.54
N VAL A 557 -11.45 -1.37 24.55
CA VAL A 557 -11.01 -0.05 24.07
C VAL A 557 -11.01 0.97 25.22
N ARG A 558 -12.10 1.04 25.98
CA ARG A 558 -12.21 1.96 27.12
C ARG A 558 -11.11 1.68 28.14
N ASP A 559 -10.96 0.43 28.55
CA ASP A 559 -10.03 0.04 29.62
C ASP A 559 -8.57 0.23 29.20
N LYS A 560 -8.24 -0.13 27.96
CA LYS A 560 -6.90 0.03 27.38
C LYS A 560 -6.48 1.50 27.31
N LEU A 561 -7.38 2.38 26.89
CA LEU A 561 -7.07 3.80 26.67
C LEU A 561 -7.26 4.67 27.92
N MET A 562 -8.01 4.19 28.92
CA MET A 562 -8.35 4.96 30.13
C MET A 562 -7.14 5.65 30.78
N PRO A 563 -5.97 4.99 30.99
CA PRO A 563 -4.84 5.62 31.64
C PRO A 563 -4.28 6.79 30.80
N ALA A 564 -4.12 6.61 29.49
CA ALA A 564 -3.56 7.61 28.60
C ALA A 564 -4.53 8.79 28.40
N ILE A 565 -5.83 8.52 28.25
CA ILE A 565 -6.86 9.56 28.11
C ILE A 565 -6.95 10.42 29.38
N LYS A 566 -6.90 9.83 30.57
CA LYS A 566 -6.87 10.60 31.83
C LYS A 566 -5.62 11.47 31.95
N ALA A 567 -4.48 11.00 31.45
CA ALA A 567 -3.21 11.75 31.49
C ALA A 567 -3.23 13.02 30.62
N LEU A 568 -4.16 13.14 29.65
CA LEU A 568 -4.32 14.36 28.85
C LEU A 568 -4.78 15.58 29.68
N ASN A 569 -5.38 15.36 30.86
CA ASN A 569 -6.02 16.40 31.67
C ASN A 569 -7.10 17.20 30.91
N ASP A 570 -7.73 16.57 29.91
CA ASP A 570 -8.86 17.10 29.15
C ASP A 570 -10.08 16.18 29.34
N THR A 571 -11.20 16.75 29.78
CA THR A 571 -12.42 15.98 30.06
C THR A 571 -13.20 15.62 28.80
N LYS A 572 -12.97 16.30 27.66
CA LYS A 572 -13.74 16.07 26.43
C LYS A 572 -13.48 14.68 25.83
N PRO A 573 -12.22 14.26 25.56
CA PRO A 573 -11.96 12.92 25.02
C PRO A 573 -12.43 11.81 25.97
N LEU A 574 -12.30 12.02 27.29
CA LEU A 574 -12.77 11.06 28.29
C LEU A 574 -14.30 10.90 28.25
N THR A 575 -15.03 12.01 28.25
CA THR A 575 -16.51 11.98 28.19
C THR A 575 -16.98 11.33 26.90
N TRP A 576 -16.35 11.67 25.78
CA TRP A 576 -16.64 11.09 24.48
C TRP A 576 -16.40 9.58 24.45
N LEU A 577 -15.25 9.12 24.96
CA LEU A 577 -14.90 7.70 25.02
C LEU A 577 -15.90 6.91 25.85
N MET A 578 -16.29 7.42 27.02
CA MET A 578 -17.27 6.76 27.89
C MET A 578 -18.65 6.63 27.22
N GLY A 579 -19.12 7.67 26.51
CA GLY A 579 -20.39 7.64 25.80
C GLY A 579 -20.40 6.70 24.59
N ASN A 580 -19.31 6.67 23.84
CA ASN A 580 -19.17 5.87 22.61
C ASN A 580 -18.68 4.44 22.86
N THR A 581 -18.49 4.04 24.12
CA THR A 581 -18.17 2.65 24.52
C THR A 581 -19.20 2.04 25.48
N ALA A 582 -20.35 2.70 25.64
CA ALA A 582 -21.45 2.11 26.40
C ALA A 582 -22.01 0.88 25.66
N PRO A 583 -22.47 -0.16 26.37
CA PRO A 583 -23.09 -1.32 25.73
C PRO A 583 -24.24 -0.95 24.78
N LEU A 584 -24.44 -1.73 23.73
CA LEU A 584 -25.47 -1.51 22.68
C LEU A 584 -26.90 -1.72 23.17
#